data_AF-A0A1X3CU30-F1
#
_entry.id   AF-A0A1X3CU30-F1
#
_cell.length_a   1.000
_cell.length_b   1.000
_cell.length_c   1.000
_cell.angle_alpha   90.00
_cell.angle_beta   90.00
_cell.angle_gamma   90.00
#
_symmetry.space_group_name_H-M   'P 1'
#
loop_
_entity.id
_entity.type
_entity.pdbx_description
1 polymer ?
#
loop_
_entity_poly.entity_id
_entity_poly.type
_entity_poly.pdbx_seq_one_letter_code
_entity_poly.pdbx_strand_id
1 'polypeptide(L)'
;MNNRSFRRPYISLVLPFVLAACAGGGGVNEPEVFVERPTLQPFDAGAANVKKHADTDNYFTVSTNGGAVEKYTVTTKEKSSWSDSYYDVNKDVTVYKTPDGKYYQFGNFNTPIVPDYSSPSKQFLTSHEMQATEDGGKIFACCDSYHTDRPAIDMRGTMYYGAWISPKGEASLFAGGSLADAAYMQGGSEAKGAKGKATYDVWGIRVKDGKVVSSSYTPKNPHNADAPTVISQLTVNFNTGKLGGEIIGNKDFGSSVIMKDVNVNGNKFSGTATSGEATGQVEGAFFGAHRKSYYSGGISEYGGKSIGGTVKFDGNKALDTAFGGTRTAIDTETKSTDLTPLK
;
A
#
# COMPACT_ATOMS: atom_id res chain seq x y z
N MET A 1 46.00 -63.53 6.33
CA MET A 1 47.10 -62.56 6.50
C MET A 1 46.59 -61.40 7.33
N ASN A 2 47.21 -61.20 8.50
CA ASN A 2 47.41 -59.98 9.33
C ASN A 2 46.60 -58.71 8.96
N ASN A 3 46.06 -57.88 9.87
CA ASN A 3 46.34 -57.71 11.30
C ASN A 3 45.22 -56.85 11.95
N ARG A 4 45.10 -57.00 13.27
CA ARG A 4 44.21 -56.29 14.21
C ARG A 4 44.41 -54.76 14.22
N SER A 5 43.38 -53.98 14.57
CA SER A 5 43.31 -53.35 15.92
C SER A 5 42.03 -52.56 16.18
N PHE A 6 41.56 -52.72 17.42
CA PHE A 6 40.50 -52.01 18.13
C PHE A 6 40.81 -50.52 18.33
N ARG A 7 39.79 -49.65 18.26
CA ARG A 7 39.49 -48.63 19.29
C ARG A 7 37.99 -48.27 19.28
N ARG A 8 37.30 -48.54 20.41
CA ARG A 8 36.15 -47.78 20.95
C ARG A 8 36.70 -46.99 22.17
N PRO A 9 35.97 -46.06 22.83
CA PRO A 9 34.80 -45.25 22.45
C PRO A 9 34.98 -43.75 22.81
N TYR A 10 34.11 -42.85 22.34
CA TYR A 10 33.65 -41.74 23.19
C TYR A 10 32.16 -41.54 22.96
N ILE A 11 31.42 -41.77 24.05
CA ILE A 11 30.07 -41.33 24.29
C ILE A 11 30.12 -39.80 24.39
N SER A 12 29.29 -39.10 23.63
CA SER A 12 28.66 -37.89 24.17
C SER A 12 27.16 -38.01 23.95
N LEU A 13 26.51 -38.40 25.04
CA LEU A 13 25.12 -38.10 25.35
C LEU A 13 24.90 -36.58 25.34
N VAL A 14 23.61 -36.18 25.42
CA VAL A 14 23.04 -34.83 25.69
C VAL A 14 22.59 -34.10 24.42
N LEU A 15 21.33 -33.73 24.20
CA LEU A 15 20.04 -34.03 24.83
C LEU A 15 18.96 -33.62 23.78
N PRO A 16 17.85 -34.36 23.66
CA PRO A 16 16.65 -33.93 22.92
C PRO A 16 15.83 -32.94 23.78
N PHE A 17 14.88 -32.25 23.14
CA PHE A 17 13.87 -31.35 23.74
C PHE A 17 14.32 -29.95 24.17
N VAL A 18 13.89 -28.95 23.38
CA VAL A 18 13.11 -27.82 23.92
C VAL A 18 11.94 -27.54 22.96
N LEU A 19 10.96 -28.43 22.97
CA LEU A 19 9.57 -28.14 22.58
C LEU A 19 8.78 -28.04 23.88
N ALA A 20 9.03 -26.97 24.64
CA ALA A 20 8.29 -26.64 25.85
C ALA A 20 8.42 -25.13 26.11
N ALA A 21 7.64 -24.33 25.39
CA ALA A 21 7.25 -22.98 25.78
C ALA A 21 5.96 -22.55 25.05
N CYS A 22 4.98 -23.44 24.97
CA CYS A 22 3.58 -23.07 24.72
C CYS A 22 2.85 -23.10 26.06
N ALA A 23 3.05 -22.08 26.88
CA ALA A 23 2.13 -21.69 27.97
C ALA A 23 2.63 -20.38 28.59
N GLY A 24 2.01 -19.26 28.22
CA GLY A 24 1.91 -18.06 29.05
C GLY A 24 3.19 -17.25 29.32
N GLY A 25 3.26 -16.06 28.74
CA GLY A 25 3.90 -14.89 29.36
C GLY A 25 5.42 -14.95 29.53
N GLY A 26 6.17 -14.56 28.51
CA GLY A 26 7.59 -14.26 28.71
C GLY A 26 8.32 -13.95 27.41
N GLY A 27 8.44 -12.65 27.08
CA GLY A 27 9.55 -12.02 26.34
C GLY A 27 10.31 -12.80 25.25
N VAL A 28 9.65 -13.65 24.45
CA VAL A 28 10.29 -14.23 23.27
C VAL A 28 10.16 -13.22 22.15
N ASN A 29 11.26 -12.54 21.83
CA ASN A 29 11.32 -11.72 20.62
C ASN A 29 11.10 -12.63 19.41
N GLU A 30 10.31 -12.14 18.46
CA GLU A 30 10.04 -12.81 17.20
C GLU A 30 11.38 -13.14 16.50
N PRO A 31 11.58 -14.40 16.05
CA PRO A 31 12.87 -14.80 15.49
C PRO A 31 13.19 -14.01 14.21
N GLU A 32 14.30 -13.27 14.23
CA GLU A 32 14.87 -12.59 13.06
C GLU A 32 15.45 -13.63 12.08
N VAL A 33 14.61 -14.20 11.21
CA VAL A 33 15.10 -15.03 10.10
C VAL A 33 15.55 -14.10 8.98
N PHE A 34 16.86 -13.94 8.82
CA PHE A 34 17.47 -13.23 7.68
C PHE A 34 17.40 -14.10 6.42
N VAL A 35 16.25 -14.14 5.75
CA VAL A 35 16.19 -14.60 4.35
C VAL A 35 16.62 -13.43 3.47
N GLU A 36 17.68 -13.61 2.68
CA GLU A 36 18.13 -12.59 1.73
C GLU A 36 17.01 -12.29 0.73
N ARG A 37 16.66 -11.00 0.58
CA ARG A 37 15.63 -10.57 -0.36
C ARG A 37 16.18 -10.66 -1.79
N PRO A 38 15.49 -11.32 -2.73
CA PRO A 38 15.97 -11.41 -4.11
C PRO A 38 16.01 -10.03 -4.75
N THR A 39 17.02 -9.80 -5.59
CA THR A 39 17.13 -8.58 -6.39
C THR A 39 16.05 -8.57 -7.48
N LEU A 40 15.33 -7.46 -7.62
CA LEU A 40 14.24 -7.30 -8.57
C LEU A 40 14.78 -7.00 -9.97
N GLN A 41 14.41 -7.87 -10.91
CA GLN A 41 14.71 -7.71 -12.33
C GLN A 41 13.77 -6.69 -12.97
N PRO A 42 14.23 -5.91 -13.96
CA PRO A 42 13.36 -5.01 -14.71
C PRO A 42 12.31 -5.81 -15.49
N PHE A 43 11.10 -5.27 -15.54
CA PHE A 43 10.01 -5.78 -16.36
C PHE A 43 10.21 -5.35 -17.81
N ASP A 44 10.28 -6.31 -18.73
CA ASP A 44 10.38 -6.02 -20.16
C ASP A 44 9.00 -5.71 -20.76
N ALA A 45 8.62 -4.44 -20.72
CA ALA A 45 7.39 -3.93 -21.31
C ALA A 45 7.33 -4.07 -22.85
N GLY A 46 8.47 -4.34 -23.51
CA GLY A 46 8.58 -4.53 -24.96
C GLY A 46 8.55 -5.99 -25.41
N ALA A 47 8.50 -6.95 -24.48
CA ALA A 47 8.46 -8.36 -24.81
C ALA A 47 7.21 -8.72 -25.64
N ALA A 48 7.35 -9.63 -26.60
CA ALA A 48 6.28 -9.97 -27.55
C ALA A 48 4.99 -10.51 -26.89
N ASN A 49 5.11 -11.07 -25.68
CA ASN A 49 4.00 -11.59 -24.89
C ASN A 49 3.44 -10.56 -23.88
N VAL A 50 3.91 -9.32 -23.92
CA VAL A 50 3.48 -8.23 -23.03
C VAL A 50 2.74 -7.19 -23.85
N LYS A 51 1.56 -6.78 -23.36
CA LYS A 51 0.76 -5.72 -23.97
C LYS A 51 0.29 -4.74 -22.90
N LYS A 52 0.26 -3.46 -23.21
CA LYS A 52 -0.36 -2.46 -22.33
C LYS A 52 -1.83 -2.85 -22.12
N HIS A 53 -2.28 -2.91 -20.87
CA HIS A 53 -3.67 -3.28 -20.58
C HIS A 53 -4.59 -2.12 -21.01
N ALA A 54 -5.79 -2.42 -21.51
CA ALA A 54 -6.69 -1.45 -22.14
C ALA A 54 -7.12 -0.29 -21.20
N ASP A 55 -7.18 -0.53 -19.89
CA ASP A 55 -7.52 0.50 -18.89
C ASP A 55 -6.35 1.36 -18.43
N THR A 56 -5.12 1.11 -18.92
CA THR A 56 -3.92 1.82 -18.44
C THR A 56 -3.95 3.30 -18.78
N ASP A 57 -4.65 3.70 -19.83
CA ASP A 57 -4.81 5.12 -20.16
C ASP A 57 -5.69 5.85 -19.13
N ASN A 58 -6.45 5.12 -18.32
CA ASN A 58 -7.18 5.66 -17.16
C ASN A 58 -6.33 5.65 -15.88
N TYR A 59 -5.09 5.17 -15.94
CA TYR A 59 -4.20 5.25 -14.78
C TYR A 59 -3.70 6.68 -14.59
N PHE A 60 -3.66 7.09 -13.34
CA PHE A 60 -3.13 8.38 -12.93
C PHE A 60 -2.13 8.16 -11.80
N THR A 61 -1.05 8.95 -11.78
CA THR A 61 -0.04 8.90 -10.72
C THR A 61 0.33 10.32 -10.32
N VAL A 62 0.38 10.57 -9.02
CA VAL A 62 1.10 11.71 -8.44
C VAL A 62 2.42 11.23 -7.87
N SER A 63 3.47 12.01 -8.04
CA SER A 63 4.80 11.67 -7.55
C SER A 63 5.62 12.87 -7.13
N THR A 64 6.52 12.65 -6.18
CA THR A 64 7.41 13.72 -5.68
C THR A 64 8.50 14.04 -6.68
N ASN A 65 9.05 13.03 -7.36
CA ASN A 65 10.16 13.17 -8.30
C ASN A 65 9.97 12.29 -9.55
N GLY A 66 8.78 12.30 -10.15
CA GLY A 66 8.48 11.58 -11.38
C GLY A 66 8.22 10.08 -11.20
N GLY A 67 8.04 9.39 -12.34
CA GLY A 67 7.59 8.00 -12.40
C GLY A 67 6.07 7.85 -12.37
N ALA A 68 5.58 6.68 -12.77
CA ALA A 68 4.17 6.40 -12.98
C ALA A 68 3.82 4.94 -12.69
N VAL A 69 2.61 4.69 -12.20
CA VAL A 69 2.02 3.35 -12.12
C VAL A 69 1.32 3.04 -13.43
N GLU A 70 1.60 1.87 -14.00
CA GLU A 70 1.02 1.39 -15.27
C GLU A 70 0.58 -0.07 -15.14
N LYS A 71 -0.32 -0.50 -16.02
CA LYS A 71 -0.85 -1.88 -16.05
C LYS A 71 -0.56 -2.55 -17.40
N TYR A 72 -0.19 -3.82 -17.34
CA TYR A 72 0.12 -4.63 -18.51
C TYR A 72 -0.58 -5.98 -18.42
N THR A 73 -0.88 -6.58 -19.55
CA THR A 73 -1.28 -7.98 -19.66
C THR A 73 -0.10 -8.78 -20.19
N VAL A 74 0.29 -9.81 -19.45
CA VAL A 74 1.35 -10.76 -19.82
C VAL A 74 0.70 -12.07 -20.21
N THR A 75 0.97 -12.54 -21.41
CA THR A 75 0.57 -13.87 -21.86
C THR A 75 1.68 -14.86 -21.54
N THR A 76 1.36 -15.94 -20.83
CA THR A 76 2.31 -17.01 -20.50
C THR A 76 1.74 -18.35 -20.93
N LYS A 77 2.60 -19.29 -21.32
CA LYS A 77 2.18 -20.67 -21.60
C LYS A 77 2.25 -21.50 -20.33
N GLU A 78 1.11 -21.95 -19.85
CA GLU A 78 1.02 -22.81 -18.66
C GLU A 78 0.67 -24.24 -19.08
N LYS A 79 1.34 -25.22 -18.44
CA LYS A 79 1.02 -26.63 -18.63
C LYS A 79 -0.27 -26.94 -17.87
N SER A 80 -1.19 -27.63 -18.51
CA SER A 80 -2.38 -28.17 -17.85
C SER A 80 -1.98 -29.13 -16.73
N SER A 81 -2.62 -28.98 -15.57
CA SER A 81 -2.49 -29.95 -14.47
C SER A 81 -3.12 -31.31 -14.78
N TRP A 82 -3.90 -31.39 -15.87
CA TRP A 82 -4.74 -32.55 -16.21
C TRP A 82 -4.40 -33.18 -17.57
N SER A 83 -3.43 -32.62 -18.30
CA SER A 83 -3.03 -33.09 -19.64
C SER A 83 -1.62 -32.60 -20.00
N ASP A 84 -1.02 -33.18 -21.04
CA ASP A 84 0.26 -32.71 -21.60
C ASP A 84 0.14 -31.46 -22.49
N SER A 85 -1.05 -30.85 -22.56
CA SER A 85 -1.28 -29.64 -23.34
C SER A 85 -0.86 -28.37 -22.60
N TYR A 86 -0.43 -27.38 -23.38
CA TYR A 86 -0.16 -26.02 -22.91
C TYR A 86 -1.26 -25.09 -23.39
N TYR A 87 -1.62 -24.11 -22.56
CA TYR A 87 -2.57 -23.06 -22.91
C TYR A 87 -2.03 -21.69 -22.55
N ASP A 88 -2.51 -20.69 -23.26
CA ASP A 88 -2.15 -19.30 -23.01
C ASP A 88 -2.95 -18.78 -21.82
N VAL A 89 -2.25 -18.20 -20.85
CA VAL A 89 -2.80 -17.56 -19.66
C VAL A 89 -2.41 -16.09 -19.69
N ASN A 90 -3.44 -15.24 -19.71
CA ASN A 90 -3.28 -13.80 -19.61
C ASN A 90 -3.32 -13.40 -18.13
N LYS A 91 -2.25 -12.76 -17.67
CA LYS A 91 -2.13 -12.24 -16.31
C LYS A 91 -1.93 -10.74 -16.37
N ASP A 92 -2.77 -10.02 -15.64
CA ASP A 92 -2.59 -8.60 -15.45
C ASP A 92 -1.51 -8.35 -14.40
N VAL A 93 -0.57 -7.46 -14.71
CA VAL A 93 0.50 -7.04 -13.82
C VAL A 93 0.49 -5.52 -13.71
N THR A 94 0.73 -5.03 -12.51
CA THR A 94 0.92 -3.59 -12.26
C THR A 94 2.39 -3.33 -12.03
N VAL A 95 2.92 -2.31 -12.69
CA VAL A 95 4.33 -1.95 -12.67
C VAL A 95 4.50 -0.49 -12.31
N TYR A 96 5.62 -0.17 -11.68
CA TYR A 96 6.09 1.20 -11.55
C TYR A 96 7.10 1.49 -12.66
N LYS A 97 6.79 2.47 -13.50
CA LYS A 97 7.74 3.13 -14.39
C LYS A 97 8.52 4.15 -13.57
N THR A 98 9.82 3.93 -13.43
CA THR A 98 10.72 4.82 -12.71
C THR A 98 10.97 6.12 -13.48
N PRO A 99 11.48 7.17 -12.83
CA PRO A 99 11.86 8.43 -13.49
C PRO A 99 12.86 8.26 -14.63
N ASP A 100 13.73 7.24 -14.58
CA ASP A 100 14.70 6.90 -15.63
C ASP A 100 14.12 5.94 -16.70
N GLY A 101 12.83 5.59 -16.62
CA GLY A 101 12.10 4.88 -17.66
C GLY A 101 12.13 3.35 -17.58
N LYS A 102 12.69 2.78 -16.50
CA LYS A 102 12.62 1.33 -16.25
C LYS A 102 11.30 0.95 -15.61
N TYR A 103 10.93 -0.32 -15.74
CA TYR A 103 9.68 -0.85 -15.22
C TYR A 103 9.97 -1.89 -14.16
N TYR A 104 9.28 -1.81 -13.03
CA TYR A 104 9.42 -2.78 -11.95
C TYR A 104 8.05 -3.24 -11.47
N GLN A 105 7.83 -4.55 -11.46
CA GLN A 105 6.56 -5.12 -11.02
C GLN A 105 6.43 -5.07 -9.49
N PHE A 106 5.23 -4.78 -9.00
CA PHE A 106 4.90 -4.95 -7.58
C PHE A 106 4.72 -6.44 -7.24
N GLY A 107 5.15 -6.85 -6.06
CA GLY A 107 5.12 -8.23 -5.61
C GLY A 107 5.39 -8.40 -4.11
N ASN A 108 5.67 -9.63 -3.68
CA ASN A 108 5.72 -9.97 -2.26
C ASN A 108 6.98 -9.47 -1.53
N PHE A 109 8.03 -9.11 -2.27
CA PHE A 109 9.31 -8.70 -1.66
C PHE A 109 9.49 -7.18 -1.58
N ASN A 110 8.69 -6.42 -2.32
CA ASN A 110 8.69 -4.96 -2.31
C ASN A 110 7.42 -4.38 -1.67
N THR A 111 6.79 -5.13 -0.77
CA THR A 111 5.59 -4.75 0.00
C THR A 111 5.89 -4.81 1.50
N PRO A 112 5.10 -4.12 2.36
CA PRO A 112 5.28 -4.21 3.80
C PRO A 112 5.09 -5.63 4.32
N ILE A 113 5.79 -5.93 5.41
CA ILE A 113 5.49 -7.11 6.22
C ILE A 113 4.17 -6.83 6.95
N VAL A 114 3.19 -7.65 6.66
CA VAL A 114 1.86 -7.55 7.26
C VAL A 114 1.82 -8.42 8.51
N PRO A 115 1.39 -7.89 9.68
CA PRO A 115 1.28 -8.68 10.90
C PRO A 115 0.38 -9.90 10.72
N ASP A 116 0.75 -11.02 11.33
CA ASP A 116 -0.01 -12.26 11.20
C ASP A 116 -1.46 -12.14 11.70
N TYR A 117 -2.35 -12.97 11.18
CA TYR A 117 -3.74 -12.99 11.61
C TYR A 117 -3.90 -13.40 13.10
N SER A 118 -2.94 -14.12 13.66
CA SER A 118 -2.92 -14.52 15.07
C SER A 118 -2.19 -13.55 15.99
N SER A 119 -1.47 -12.56 15.44
CA SER A 119 -0.74 -11.56 16.24
C SER A 119 -1.71 -10.78 17.15
N PRO A 120 -1.52 -10.81 18.49
CA PRO A 120 -2.39 -10.11 19.42
C PRO A 120 -2.37 -8.59 19.24
N SER A 121 -1.19 -8.03 18.93
CA SER A 121 -1.00 -6.58 18.81
C SER A 121 -1.56 -6.01 17.52
N LYS A 122 -1.50 -6.78 16.42
CA LYS A 122 -1.83 -6.32 15.05
C LYS A 122 -1.06 -5.10 14.57
N GLN A 123 -0.07 -4.64 15.35
CA GLN A 123 0.66 -3.42 15.08
C GLN A 123 1.60 -3.62 13.89
N PHE A 124 1.55 -2.69 12.95
CA PHE A 124 2.47 -2.69 11.81
C PHE A 124 3.85 -2.19 12.24
N LEU A 125 4.89 -2.75 11.61
CA LEU A 125 6.24 -2.21 11.70
C LEU A 125 6.26 -0.80 11.11
N THR A 126 7.08 0.06 11.70
CA THR A 126 7.23 1.48 11.32
C THR A 126 8.48 1.74 10.46
N SER A 127 9.31 0.73 10.25
CA SER A 127 10.48 0.74 9.36
C SER A 127 10.43 -0.49 8.45
N HIS A 128 10.72 -0.27 7.16
CA HIS A 128 10.56 -1.25 6.11
C HIS A 128 11.81 -1.31 5.25
N GLU A 129 12.29 -2.53 5.02
CA GLU A 129 13.32 -2.79 4.04
C GLU A 129 12.71 -2.76 2.63
N MET A 130 13.39 -2.08 1.72
CA MET A 130 13.01 -1.99 0.32
C MET A 130 13.67 -3.13 -0.48
N GLN A 131 13.06 -3.56 -1.58
CA GLN A 131 13.70 -4.53 -2.46
C GLN A 131 14.71 -3.83 -3.37
N ALA A 132 15.95 -4.34 -3.42
CA ALA A 132 16.96 -3.86 -4.35
C ALA A 132 16.56 -4.19 -5.79
N THR A 133 16.83 -3.29 -6.72
CA THR A 133 16.68 -3.51 -8.17
C THR A 133 18.03 -3.84 -8.79
N GLU A 134 18.04 -4.55 -9.93
CA GLU A 134 19.27 -5.00 -10.61
C GLU A 134 20.28 -3.86 -10.89
N ASP A 135 19.77 -2.66 -11.12
CA ASP A 135 20.58 -1.48 -11.41
C ASP A 135 21.07 -0.70 -10.19
N GLY A 136 20.87 -1.24 -8.99
CA GLY A 136 21.31 -0.65 -7.72
C GLY A 136 20.32 0.33 -7.09
N GLY A 137 19.12 0.49 -7.67
CA GLY A 137 18.03 1.21 -7.04
C GLY A 137 17.31 0.35 -5.97
N LYS A 138 16.24 0.90 -5.40
CA LYS A 138 15.36 0.20 -4.47
C LYS A 138 13.90 0.58 -4.68
N ILE A 139 12.99 -0.37 -4.51
CA ILE A 139 11.55 -0.11 -4.60
C ILE A 139 10.79 -0.71 -3.43
N PHE A 140 9.78 0.03 -2.99
CA PHE A 140 8.77 -0.39 -2.04
C PHE A 140 7.44 0.19 -2.47
N ALA A 141 6.39 -0.62 -2.45
CA ALA A 141 5.04 -0.22 -2.70
C ALA A 141 4.13 -0.94 -1.71
N CYS A 142 3.25 -0.20 -1.06
CA CYS A 142 2.10 -0.82 -0.45
C CYS A 142 0.92 -0.79 -1.40
N CYS A 143 0.01 -1.73 -1.27
CA CYS A 143 0.14 -3.17 -1.16
C CYS A 143 -1.27 -3.64 -1.48
N ASP A 144 -1.36 -4.66 -2.30
CA ASP A 144 -2.64 -5.18 -2.77
C ASP A 144 -2.92 -6.48 -2.04
N SER A 145 -3.26 -6.34 -0.76
CA SER A 145 -3.53 -7.48 0.11
C SER A 145 -5.02 -7.55 0.41
N TYR A 146 -5.64 -8.69 0.16
CA TYR A 146 -7.09 -8.87 0.36
C TYR A 146 -7.40 -9.05 1.86
N HIS A 147 -7.43 -7.94 2.59
CA HIS A 147 -7.60 -7.91 4.04
C HIS A 147 -8.68 -6.91 4.46
N THR A 148 -9.92 -7.39 4.58
CA THR A 148 -11.05 -6.52 4.94
C THR A 148 -10.96 -5.92 6.34
N ASP A 149 -10.14 -6.52 7.21
CA ASP A 149 -9.83 -6.05 8.56
C ASP A 149 -8.72 -4.98 8.59
N ARG A 150 -8.08 -4.68 7.46
CA ARG A 150 -6.95 -3.75 7.37
C ARG A 150 -7.10 -2.73 6.22
N PRO A 151 -8.11 -1.84 6.29
CA PRO A 151 -8.52 -1.05 5.11
C PRO A 151 -7.44 -0.11 4.57
N ALA A 152 -6.49 0.36 5.39
CA ALA A 152 -5.42 1.26 4.96
C ALA A 152 -4.42 0.61 3.98
N ILE A 153 -4.47 -0.73 3.84
CA ILE A 153 -3.60 -1.52 2.97
C ILE A 153 -4.37 -2.51 2.08
N ASP A 154 -5.71 -2.41 2.02
CA ASP A 154 -6.60 -3.24 1.18
C ASP A 154 -7.14 -2.41 0.02
N MET A 155 -6.28 -2.11 -0.96
CA MET A 155 -6.66 -1.31 -2.13
C MET A 155 -7.25 -2.15 -3.28
N ARG A 156 -7.26 -3.48 -3.19
CA ARG A 156 -7.90 -4.41 -4.15
C ARG A 156 -7.59 -4.13 -5.61
N GLY A 157 -6.33 -3.88 -5.90
CA GLY A 157 -5.81 -3.61 -7.24
C GLY A 157 -6.25 -2.28 -7.84
N THR A 158 -6.88 -1.39 -7.05
CA THR A 158 -7.33 -0.09 -7.55
C THR A 158 -6.21 0.94 -7.60
N MET A 159 -5.24 0.86 -6.68
CA MET A 159 -4.07 1.73 -6.63
C MET A 159 -2.91 1.12 -5.83
N TYR A 160 -1.74 1.72 -5.99
CA TYR A 160 -0.51 1.47 -5.26
C TYR A 160 0.11 2.80 -4.85
N TYR A 161 0.80 2.81 -3.72
CA TYR A 161 1.62 3.94 -3.30
C TYR A 161 2.91 3.43 -2.68
N GLY A 162 3.97 4.21 -2.80
CA GLY A 162 5.29 3.66 -2.58
C GLY A 162 6.39 4.70 -2.66
N ALA A 163 7.61 4.17 -2.62
CA ALA A 163 8.82 4.92 -2.87
C ALA A 163 9.74 4.10 -3.77
N TRP A 164 10.39 4.80 -4.69
CA TRP A 164 11.55 4.32 -5.42
C TRP A 164 12.74 5.18 -5.03
N ILE A 165 13.90 4.55 -4.80
CA ILE A 165 15.17 5.23 -4.58
C ILE A 165 16.07 4.87 -5.75
N SER A 166 16.58 5.89 -6.44
CA SER A 166 17.51 5.71 -7.54
C SER A 166 18.83 5.11 -7.08
N PRO A 167 19.65 4.56 -7.99
CA PRO A 167 21.01 4.14 -7.66
C PRO A 167 21.89 5.27 -7.09
N LYS A 168 21.50 6.54 -7.31
CA LYS A 168 22.17 7.73 -6.77
C LYS A 168 21.63 8.17 -5.41
N GLY A 169 20.63 7.46 -4.86
CA GLY A 169 20.01 7.79 -3.57
C GLY A 169 18.87 8.81 -3.64
N GLU A 170 18.41 9.19 -4.84
CA GLU A 170 17.29 10.12 -5.00
C GLU A 170 15.96 9.39 -4.84
N ALA A 171 15.11 9.84 -3.91
CA ALA A 171 13.80 9.26 -3.69
C ALA A 171 12.72 9.90 -4.58
N SER A 172 11.83 9.06 -5.13
CA SER A 172 10.52 9.45 -5.65
C SER A 172 9.44 8.69 -4.89
N LEU A 173 8.61 9.42 -4.16
CA LEU A 173 7.41 8.87 -3.53
C LEU A 173 6.24 9.04 -4.48
N PHE A 174 5.34 8.06 -4.53
CA PHE A 174 4.26 8.05 -5.50
C PHE A 174 2.96 7.47 -4.92
N ALA A 175 1.84 7.85 -5.53
CA ALA A 175 0.56 7.18 -5.40
C ALA A 175 -0.14 7.17 -6.76
N GLY A 176 -0.54 6.00 -7.24
CA GLY A 176 -1.14 5.86 -8.57
C GLY A 176 -1.93 4.58 -8.78
N GLY A 177 -2.84 4.60 -9.75
CA GLY A 177 -3.79 3.53 -9.98
C GLY A 177 -4.87 3.93 -10.98
N SER A 178 -5.91 3.10 -11.07
CA SER A 178 -7.08 3.33 -11.92
C SER A 178 -7.89 4.52 -11.37
N LEU A 179 -7.86 5.64 -12.09
CA LEU A 179 -8.51 6.88 -11.67
C LEU A 179 -10.03 6.68 -11.59
N ALA A 180 -10.64 7.13 -10.50
CA ALA A 180 -12.08 7.04 -10.36
C ALA A 180 -12.80 7.90 -11.40
N ASP A 181 -13.91 7.41 -11.96
CA ASP A 181 -14.76 8.23 -12.82
C ASP A 181 -15.51 9.26 -11.96
N ALA A 182 -15.19 10.54 -12.15
CA ALA A 182 -15.76 11.65 -11.41
C ALA A 182 -17.28 11.74 -11.55
N ALA A 183 -17.86 11.28 -12.66
CA ALA A 183 -19.31 11.30 -12.87
C ALA A 183 -20.04 10.38 -11.87
N TYR A 184 -19.41 9.26 -11.49
CA TYR A 184 -19.96 8.23 -10.59
C TYR A 184 -19.44 8.31 -9.16
N MET A 185 -18.68 9.35 -8.82
CA MET A 185 -18.34 9.67 -7.44
C MET A 185 -19.48 10.39 -6.73
N GLN A 186 -19.45 10.42 -5.41
CA GLN A 186 -20.33 11.31 -4.64
C GLN A 186 -20.15 12.76 -5.10
N GLY A 187 -21.25 13.44 -5.37
CA GLY A 187 -21.31 14.77 -5.96
C GLY A 187 -21.11 14.83 -7.48
N GLY A 188 -20.87 13.69 -8.12
CA GLY A 188 -20.83 13.56 -9.57
C GLY A 188 -22.22 13.62 -10.21
N SER A 189 -22.25 13.81 -11.53
CA SER A 189 -23.49 13.93 -12.31
C SER A 189 -24.38 12.68 -12.23
N GLU A 190 -23.79 11.49 -12.15
CA GLU A 190 -24.50 10.20 -12.08
C GLU A 190 -24.92 9.82 -10.65
N ALA A 191 -24.43 10.56 -9.64
CA ALA A 191 -24.78 10.32 -8.24
C ALA A 191 -26.17 10.81 -7.83
N LYS A 192 -26.97 11.35 -8.77
CA LYS A 192 -28.36 11.80 -8.55
C LYS A 192 -28.52 12.72 -7.33
N GLY A 193 -27.53 13.58 -7.09
CA GLY A 193 -27.53 14.55 -5.97
C GLY A 193 -26.94 14.04 -4.65
N ALA A 194 -26.55 12.77 -4.54
CA ALA A 194 -25.83 12.25 -3.39
C ALA A 194 -24.43 12.88 -3.32
N LYS A 195 -24.14 13.65 -2.26
CA LYS A 195 -22.86 14.33 -2.01
C LYS A 195 -22.27 13.85 -0.69
N GLY A 196 -22.77 14.38 0.43
CA GLY A 196 -22.46 13.88 1.75
C GLY A 196 -20.96 13.79 2.06
N LYS A 197 -20.55 12.75 2.80
CA LYS A 197 -19.20 12.56 3.30
C LYS A 197 -18.69 11.13 3.07
N ALA A 198 -17.38 10.99 2.96
CA ALA A 198 -16.68 9.71 3.02
C ALA A 198 -15.48 9.79 3.96
N THR A 199 -15.19 8.71 4.67
CA THR A 199 -13.97 8.54 5.47
C THR A 199 -13.16 7.38 4.93
N TYR A 200 -11.85 7.61 4.84
CA TYR A 200 -10.86 6.68 4.36
C TYR A 200 -9.87 6.43 5.48
N ASP A 201 -9.61 5.16 5.76
CA ASP A 201 -8.47 4.79 6.58
C ASP A 201 -7.25 4.77 5.67
N VAL A 202 -6.18 5.47 6.05
CA VAL A 202 -4.98 5.63 5.23
C VAL A 202 -3.73 5.21 5.98
N TRP A 203 -2.67 4.94 5.22
CA TRP A 203 -1.33 4.72 5.75
C TRP A 203 -0.33 5.52 4.92
N GLY A 204 0.62 6.15 5.61
CA GLY A 204 1.59 7.06 5.01
C GLY A 204 2.99 6.51 5.10
N ILE A 205 3.83 6.84 4.12
CA ILE A 205 5.25 6.46 4.08
C ILE A 205 6.14 7.65 3.74
N ARG A 206 7.37 7.60 4.25
CA ARG A 206 8.47 8.53 3.97
C ARG A 206 9.72 7.74 3.60
N VAL A 207 10.68 8.41 2.99
CA VAL A 207 12.04 7.90 2.85
C VAL A 207 12.95 8.63 3.84
N LYS A 208 13.62 7.88 4.72
CA LYS A 208 14.62 8.39 5.65
C LYS A 208 15.82 7.46 5.67
N ASP A 209 17.02 8.02 5.56
CA ASP A 209 18.29 7.29 5.62
C ASP A 209 18.33 6.06 4.69
N GLY A 210 17.77 6.21 3.48
CA GLY A 210 17.74 5.14 2.47
C GLY A 210 16.77 3.98 2.76
N LYS A 211 15.87 4.15 3.74
CA LYS A 211 14.80 3.20 4.10
C LYS A 211 13.42 3.81 3.97
N VAL A 212 12.40 2.97 3.88
CA VAL A 212 11.01 3.41 4.04
C VAL A 212 10.64 3.37 5.51
N VAL A 213 10.04 4.46 6.00
CA VAL A 213 9.40 4.52 7.32
C VAL A 213 7.94 4.86 7.13
N SER A 214 7.09 4.41 8.05
CA SER A 214 5.64 4.52 7.88
C SER A 214 4.93 5.09 9.09
N SER A 215 3.78 5.69 8.85
CA SER A 215 2.87 6.18 9.88
C SER A 215 2.42 5.04 10.80
N SER A 216 1.94 5.40 11.98
CA SER A 216 1.41 4.42 12.93
C SER A 216 0.17 3.76 12.35
N TYR A 217 0.10 2.44 12.44
CA TYR A 217 -1.08 1.68 12.05
C TYR A 217 -1.27 0.44 12.91
N THR A 218 -2.40 0.41 13.61
CA THR A 218 -2.90 -0.76 14.33
C THR A 218 -4.38 -0.91 13.99
N PRO A 219 -4.74 -1.80 13.06
CA PRO A 219 -6.13 -2.04 12.68
C PRO A 219 -6.92 -2.64 13.83
N LYS A 220 -8.25 -2.60 13.70
CA LYS A 220 -9.15 -3.24 14.67
C LYS A 220 -8.89 -4.75 14.71
N ASN A 221 -8.70 -5.28 15.91
CA ASN A 221 -8.58 -6.72 16.11
C ASN A 221 -9.98 -7.34 16.29
N PRO A 222 -10.48 -8.16 15.34
CA PRO A 222 -11.80 -8.77 15.47
C PRO A 222 -11.88 -9.78 16.61
N HIS A 223 -10.74 -10.27 17.11
CA HIS A 223 -10.64 -11.24 18.20
C HIS A 223 -10.35 -10.59 19.56
N ASN A 224 -10.11 -9.27 19.58
CA ASN A 224 -9.89 -8.51 20.82
C ASN A 224 -10.39 -7.07 20.62
N ALA A 225 -11.66 -6.84 20.97
CA ALA A 225 -12.30 -5.54 20.78
C ALA A 225 -11.67 -4.42 21.63
N ASP A 226 -11.03 -4.77 22.74
CA ASP A 226 -10.37 -3.84 23.66
C ASP A 226 -8.91 -3.55 23.26
N ALA A 227 -8.40 -4.22 22.22
CA ALA A 227 -7.06 -3.95 21.72
C ALA A 227 -6.98 -2.49 21.22
N PRO A 228 -5.93 -1.75 21.59
CA PRO A 228 -5.77 -0.36 21.14
C PRO A 228 -5.66 -0.31 19.62
N THR A 229 -6.40 0.62 19.01
CA THR A 229 -6.32 0.89 17.58
C THR A 229 -5.65 2.22 17.32
N VAL A 230 -4.88 2.29 16.23
CA VAL A 230 -4.25 3.52 15.75
C VAL A 230 -4.50 3.58 14.26
N ILE A 231 -5.43 4.44 13.85
CA ILE A 231 -5.91 4.53 12.47
C ILE A 231 -5.79 5.97 12.02
N SER A 232 -5.02 6.20 10.97
CA SER A 232 -5.00 7.49 10.29
C SER A 232 -6.23 7.61 9.41
N GLN A 233 -6.94 8.73 9.49
CA GLN A 233 -8.19 8.91 8.76
C GLN A 233 -8.19 10.21 7.99
N LEU A 234 -8.60 10.12 6.72
CA LEU A 234 -8.90 11.26 5.87
C LEU A 234 -10.39 11.28 5.58
N THR A 235 -11.01 12.44 5.79
CA THR A 235 -12.43 12.64 5.54
C THR A 235 -12.62 13.65 4.44
N VAL A 236 -13.47 13.28 3.50
CA VAL A 236 -13.87 14.12 2.37
C VAL A 236 -15.31 14.51 2.56
N ASN A 237 -15.57 15.80 2.43
CA ASN A 237 -16.91 16.35 2.42
C ASN A 237 -17.24 16.89 1.02
N PHE A 238 -18.08 16.17 0.29
CA PHE A 238 -18.47 16.52 -1.07
C PHE A 238 -19.52 17.63 -1.11
N ASN A 239 -20.13 17.99 0.03
CA ASN A 239 -20.98 19.18 0.13
C ASN A 239 -20.13 20.45 0.04
N THR A 240 -18.93 20.45 0.64
CA THR A 240 -18.03 21.62 0.70
C THR A 240 -16.85 21.54 -0.27
N GLY A 241 -16.58 20.37 -0.87
CA GLY A 241 -15.40 20.15 -1.71
C GLY A 241 -14.10 20.23 -0.91
N LYS A 242 -14.11 19.78 0.35
CA LYS A 242 -12.93 19.82 1.24
C LYS A 242 -12.51 18.44 1.70
N LEU A 243 -11.22 18.29 1.95
CA LEU A 243 -10.61 17.12 2.57
C LEU A 243 -9.84 17.56 3.82
N GLY A 244 -9.98 16.79 4.89
CA GLY A 244 -9.24 16.97 6.14
C GLY A 244 -8.84 15.63 6.74
N GLY A 245 -8.07 15.69 7.83
CA GLY A 245 -7.66 14.50 8.57
C GLY A 245 -6.18 14.49 8.91
N GLU A 246 -5.75 13.39 9.51
CA GLU A 246 -4.39 13.23 10.03
C GLU A 246 -3.81 11.87 9.66
N ILE A 247 -2.55 11.89 9.21
CA ILE A 247 -1.68 10.72 9.10
C ILE A 247 -0.79 10.70 10.34
N ILE A 248 -1.05 9.74 11.22
CA ILE A 248 -0.52 9.70 12.59
C ILE A 248 0.94 9.29 12.59
N GLY A 249 1.81 10.18 13.06
CA GLY A 249 3.26 9.94 13.15
C GLY A 249 3.68 8.94 14.23
N ASN A 250 4.99 8.72 14.32
CA ASN A 250 5.68 7.94 15.36
C ASN A 250 7.16 8.31 15.36
N LYS A 251 7.97 7.58 16.15
CA LYS A 251 9.41 7.83 16.27
C LYS A 251 10.16 7.74 14.94
N ASP A 252 9.83 6.77 14.08
CA ASP A 252 10.53 6.55 12.81
C ASP A 252 10.00 7.49 11.73
N PHE A 253 8.68 7.56 11.59
CA PHE A 253 8.00 8.45 10.65
C PHE A 253 8.24 9.93 10.96
N GLY A 254 8.44 10.28 12.22
CA GLY A 254 8.47 11.66 12.72
C GLY A 254 7.06 12.20 12.97
N SER A 255 6.93 13.52 12.96
CA SER A 255 5.66 14.22 13.19
C SER A 255 4.56 13.75 12.22
N SER A 256 3.32 13.74 12.71
CA SER A 256 2.13 13.50 11.89
C SER A 256 2.06 14.45 10.70
N VAL A 257 1.27 14.08 9.69
CA VAL A 257 0.86 14.97 8.59
C VAL A 257 -0.59 15.35 8.81
N ILE A 258 -0.86 16.64 8.98
CA ILE A 258 -2.21 17.17 9.22
C ILE A 258 -2.64 17.91 7.96
N MET A 259 -3.72 17.45 7.32
CA MET A 259 -4.32 18.13 6.18
C MET A 259 -4.97 19.43 6.65
N LYS A 260 -4.62 20.56 6.04
CA LYS A 260 -5.06 21.90 6.49
C LYS A 260 -6.13 22.49 5.59
N ASP A 261 -5.74 22.84 4.37
CA ASP A 261 -6.66 23.39 3.37
C ASP A 261 -6.51 22.61 2.08
N VAL A 262 -7.26 21.51 1.96
CA VAL A 262 -7.24 20.63 0.78
C VAL A 262 -8.59 20.72 0.08
N ASN A 263 -8.56 21.14 -1.18
CA ASN A 263 -9.72 21.27 -2.05
C ASN A 263 -9.89 20.00 -2.89
N VAL A 264 -11.13 19.56 -3.03
CA VAL A 264 -11.52 18.41 -3.83
C VAL A 264 -12.24 18.90 -5.08
N ASN A 265 -11.70 18.55 -6.25
CA ASN A 265 -12.20 18.92 -7.56
C ASN A 265 -12.42 17.64 -8.38
N GLY A 266 -13.66 17.14 -8.38
CA GLY A 266 -14.00 15.86 -9.02
C GLY A 266 -13.26 14.68 -8.38
N ASN A 267 -12.46 13.98 -9.16
CA ASN A 267 -11.66 12.82 -8.74
C ASN A 267 -10.23 13.16 -8.29
N LYS A 268 -9.89 14.45 -8.17
CA LYS A 268 -8.57 14.92 -7.72
C LYS A 268 -8.70 15.89 -6.55
N PHE A 269 -7.62 16.03 -5.80
CA PHE A 269 -7.53 16.98 -4.71
C PHE A 269 -6.14 17.58 -4.59
N SER A 270 -6.07 18.82 -4.10
CA SER A 270 -4.81 19.51 -3.86
C SER A 270 -4.97 20.60 -2.81
N GLY A 271 -3.86 20.99 -2.20
CA GLY A 271 -3.85 22.02 -1.17
C GLY A 271 -2.64 21.92 -0.25
N THR A 272 -2.84 22.14 1.05
CA THR A 272 -1.73 22.21 2.01
C THR A 272 -1.90 21.26 3.19
N ALA A 273 -0.77 20.82 3.72
CA ALA A 273 -0.66 20.07 4.96
C ALA A 273 0.53 20.56 5.80
N THR A 274 0.54 20.20 7.08
CA THR A 274 1.66 20.50 7.99
C THR A 274 2.23 19.24 8.61
N SER A 275 3.52 19.24 8.88
CA SER A 275 4.19 18.21 9.69
C SER A 275 5.21 18.85 10.61
N GLY A 276 4.90 18.87 11.91
CA GLY A 276 5.61 19.75 12.85
C GLY A 276 5.42 21.21 12.44
N GLU A 277 6.51 21.93 12.28
CA GLU A 277 6.53 23.33 11.81
C GLU A 277 6.58 23.46 10.28
N ALA A 278 6.82 22.36 9.56
CA ALA A 278 6.92 22.39 8.11
C ALA A 278 5.53 22.44 7.45
N THR A 279 5.41 23.24 6.39
CA THR A 279 4.25 23.29 5.50
C THR A 279 4.59 22.58 4.20
N GLY A 280 3.67 21.79 3.67
CA GLY A 280 3.86 21.05 2.43
C GLY A 280 2.64 21.10 1.51
N GLN A 281 2.89 20.86 0.23
CA GLN A 281 1.88 20.83 -0.82
C GLN A 281 1.32 19.42 -0.98
N VAL A 282 0.00 19.30 -0.90
CA VAL A 282 -0.75 18.06 -1.09
C VAL A 282 -1.20 17.96 -2.53
N GLU A 283 -0.98 16.81 -3.15
CA GLU A 283 -1.59 16.43 -4.43
C GLU A 283 -2.06 14.98 -4.35
N GLY A 284 -3.25 14.69 -4.86
CA GLY A 284 -3.72 13.32 -4.92
C GLY A 284 -5.02 13.14 -5.69
N ALA A 285 -5.51 11.91 -5.66
CA ALA A 285 -6.68 11.49 -6.40
C ALA A 285 -7.44 10.35 -5.71
N PHE A 286 -8.65 10.13 -6.21
CA PHE A 286 -9.49 8.99 -5.88
C PHE A 286 -9.35 7.91 -6.94
N PHE A 287 -9.30 6.66 -6.50
CA PHE A 287 -9.05 5.51 -7.34
C PHE A 287 -10.12 4.43 -7.17
N GLY A 288 -10.29 3.62 -8.20
CA GLY A 288 -11.24 2.51 -8.23
C GLY A 288 -12.56 2.86 -8.90
N ALA A 289 -13.04 1.89 -9.68
CA ALA A 289 -14.27 1.98 -10.46
C ALA A 289 -15.53 2.00 -9.57
N HIS A 290 -16.61 2.54 -10.13
CA HIS A 290 -17.94 2.42 -9.55
C HIS A 290 -18.55 1.05 -9.88
N ARG A 291 -19.59 0.66 -9.14
CA ARG A 291 -20.42 -0.52 -9.46
C ARG A 291 -21.88 -0.13 -9.54
N LYS A 292 -22.58 -0.74 -10.50
CA LYS A 292 -24.04 -0.65 -10.63
C LYS A 292 -24.67 -1.94 -10.11
N SER A 293 -25.78 -1.80 -9.41
CA SER A 293 -26.65 -2.92 -9.05
C SER A 293 -27.21 -3.54 -10.32
N TYR A 294 -27.08 -4.86 -10.43
CA TYR A 294 -27.66 -5.62 -11.54
C TYR A 294 -29.19 -5.46 -11.62
N TYR A 295 -29.87 -5.40 -10.47
CA TYR A 295 -31.34 -5.39 -10.41
C TYR A 295 -31.93 -3.99 -10.59
N SER A 296 -31.32 -2.97 -10.00
CA SER A 296 -31.89 -1.61 -10.00
C SER A 296 -31.23 -0.68 -11.01
N GLY A 297 -30.08 -1.05 -11.59
CA GLY A 297 -29.26 -0.19 -12.43
C GLY A 297 -28.65 1.01 -11.69
N GLY A 298 -29.00 1.22 -10.42
CA GLY A 298 -28.47 2.28 -9.56
C GLY A 298 -27.05 1.98 -9.09
N ILE A 299 -26.35 3.01 -8.63
CA ILE A 299 -25.00 2.87 -8.08
C ILE A 299 -25.07 2.02 -6.79
N SER A 300 -24.41 0.86 -6.78
CA SER A 300 -24.23 0.04 -5.58
C SER A 300 -22.92 0.37 -4.87
N GLU A 301 -21.92 0.91 -5.59
CA GLU A 301 -20.67 1.40 -5.03
C GLU A 301 -20.23 2.62 -5.83
N TYR A 302 -20.12 3.77 -5.16
CA TYR A 302 -19.57 4.98 -5.79
C TYR A 302 -18.11 4.78 -6.14
N GLY A 303 -17.68 5.40 -7.24
CA GLY A 303 -16.25 5.47 -7.60
C GLY A 303 -15.41 6.08 -6.47
N GLY A 304 -14.09 5.91 -6.55
CA GLY A 304 -13.19 6.40 -5.51
C GLY A 304 -13.29 5.56 -4.23
N LYS A 305 -13.27 4.22 -4.39
CA LYS A 305 -13.19 3.32 -3.23
C LYS A 305 -11.86 3.48 -2.51
N SER A 306 -10.82 3.90 -3.21
CA SER A 306 -9.50 4.17 -2.65
C SER A 306 -9.11 5.64 -2.82
N ILE A 307 -8.20 6.10 -1.97
CA ILE A 307 -7.63 7.45 -2.01
C ILE A 307 -6.11 7.33 -1.94
N GLY A 308 -5.40 8.20 -2.64
CA GLY A 308 -3.95 8.26 -2.55
C GLY A 308 -3.39 9.59 -2.97
N GLY A 309 -2.20 9.91 -2.47
CA GLY A 309 -1.56 11.19 -2.74
C GLY A 309 -0.13 11.28 -2.28
N THR A 310 0.46 12.45 -2.50
CA THR A 310 1.75 12.84 -1.94
C THR A 310 1.66 14.19 -1.24
N VAL A 311 2.57 14.42 -0.30
CA VAL A 311 2.81 15.72 0.32
C VAL A 311 4.27 16.06 0.14
N LYS A 312 4.57 17.17 -0.56
CA LYS A 312 5.94 17.69 -0.75
C LYS A 312 6.21 18.80 0.24
N PHE A 313 7.23 18.66 1.08
CA PHE A 313 7.60 19.67 2.07
C PHE A 313 8.80 20.46 1.58
N ASP A 314 8.58 21.76 1.38
CA ASP A 314 9.61 22.65 0.83
C ASP A 314 10.87 22.63 1.71
N GLY A 315 12.02 22.39 1.09
CA GLY A 315 13.31 22.38 1.77
C GLY A 315 13.59 21.16 2.66
N ASN A 316 12.66 20.20 2.80
CA ASN A 316 12.90 18.99 3.59
C ASN A 316 12.28 17.73 2.97
N LYS A 317 13.01 17.15 2.01
CA LYS A 317 12.62 15.92 1.31
C LYS A 317 12.44 14.70 2.25
N ALA A 318 13.05 14.70 3.44
CA ALA A 318 12.86 13.62 4.42
C ALA A 318 11.46 13.64 5.07
N LEU A 319 10.71 14.73 4.91
CA LEU A 319 9.31 14.85 5.30
C LEU A 319 8.35 14.53 4.16
N ASP A 320 8.82 14.49 2.91
CA ASP A 320 8.00 14.14 1.75
C ASP A 320 7.30 12.80 2.00
N THR A 321 5.99 12.79 1.81
CA THR A 321 5.13 11.68 2.23
C THR A 321 4.32 11.19 1.04
N ALA A 322 4.29 9.88 0.78
CA ALA A 322 3.22 9.26 0.00
C ALA A 322 2.21 8.60 0.93
N PHE A 323 0.95 8.55 0.52
CA PHE A 323 -0.09 7.88 1.29
C PHE A 323 -1.12 7.22 0.39
N GLY A 324 -1.80 6.22 0.92
CA GLY A 324 -2.93 5.57 0.29
C GLY A 324 -3.83 4.87 1.30
N GLY A 325 -5.02 4.49 0.86
CA GLY A 325 -5.97 3.77 1.70
C GLY A 325 -7.36 3.63 1.08
N THR A 326 -8.29 3.06 1.85
CA THR A 326 -9.61 2.64 1.37
C THR A 326 -10.74 3.26 2.16
N ARG A 327 -11.84 3.55 1.48
CA ARG A 327 -13.07 4.10 2.06
C ARG A 327 -13.69 3.10 3.03
N THR A 328 -13.78 3.48 4.30
CA THR A 328 -14.34 2.69 5.39
C THR A 328 -15.76 3.09 5.75
N ALA A 329 -16.11 4.35 5.55
CA ALA A 329 -17.46 4.85 5.82
C ALA A 329 -17.93 5.86 4.75
N ILE A 330 -19.24 5.86 4.52
CA ILE A 330 -19.92 6.72 3.56
C ILE A 330 -21.29 7.12 4.11
N ASP A 331 -21.62 8.40 3.99
CA ASP A 331 -22.94 8.94 4.30
C ASP A 331 -23.31 9.90 3.17
N THR A 332 -24.27 9.52 2.34
CA THR A 332 -24.68 10.29 1.15
C THR A 332 -25.73 11.36 1.44
N GLU A 333 -26.32 11.34 2.63
CA GLU A 333 -27.50 12.13 2.98
C GLU A 333 -27.17 13.31 3.88
N THR A 334 -26.11 13.20 4.66
CA THR A 334 -25.65 14.24 5.59
C THR A 334 -25.52 15.61 4.91
N LYS A 335 -25.96 16.63 5.65
CA LYS A 335 -25.81 18.05 5.30
C LYS A 335 -24.69 18.74 6.07
N SER A 336 -23.91 17.97 6.85
CA SER A 336 -22.76 18.51 7.56
C SER A 336 -21.77 19.14 6.58
N THR A 337 -21.12 20.20 7.04
CA THR A 337 -20.03 20.91 6.36
C THR A 337 -18.67 20.66 7.03
N ASP A 338 -18.63 19.84 8.09
CA ASP A 338 -17.40 19.51 8.82
C ASP A 338 -16.61 18.37 8.17
N LEU A 339 -15.40 18.16 8.67
CA LEU A 339 -14.46 17.11 8.23
C LEU A 339 -14.22 16.06 9.33
N THR A 340 -15.14 15.94 10.30
CA THR A 340 -15.05 14.92 11.35
C THR A 340 -15.22 13.53 10.72
N PRO A 341 -14.38 12.53 11.06
CA PRO A 341 -14.54 11.17 10.57
C PRO A 341 -15.94 10.59 10.83
N LEU A 342 -16.45 9.89 9.82
CA LEU A 342 -17.62 9.03 9.96
C LEU A 342 -17.21 7.77 10.74
N LYS A 343 -18.11 7.27 11.58
CA LYS A 343 -17.91 6.05 12.38
C LYS A 343 -18.72 4.89 11.80
#